data_AF-Q0GDL4-F1
#
_entry.id   AF-Q0GDL4-F1
#
_cell.length_a   1.000
_cell.length_b   1.000
_cell.length_c   1.000
_cell.angle_alpha   90.00
_cell.angle_beta   90.00
_cell.angle_gamma   90.00
#
_symmetry.space_group_name_H-M   'P 1'
#
loop_
_entity.id
_entity.type
_entity.pdbx_description
1 polymer ?
#
loop_
_entity_poly.entity_id
_entity_poly.type
_entity_poly.pdbx_seq_one_letter_code
_entity_poly.pdbx_strand_id
1 'polypeptide(L)'
;TNLAISDAVRHLGLFYAPDPSSQIACTIGGNVAENSGGVHCLKYGLTVHNVKQLTLVSPEGELYEVGSKGFDSPGLDLLALLHGSEGMLGIVVEVTVQLLPIPKNIAVVLAAFNSVSEAAGTVNAIISQGILPAGLEMMDRLAIKAAEAFVNVGYPLDAEGLLICELDGTDAEVQHQIEKLRLILDKNNAIQVRVATDAAERMQLWLGRRAAFPAVGRLAPDYYCMDGTIPRSELAAVLAQITKFSEQHGLDVANVFHAGDGNLHPLILYDANKAGEIERAEAFGADILNLCIEVGGTIT
;
A
#
# COMPACT_ATOMS: atom_id res chain seq x y z
N THR A 1 -3.87 1.48 19.91
CA THR A 1 -3.84 1.11 18.48
C THR A 1 -2.56 1.62 17.88
N ASN A 2 -2.23 1.24 16.65
CA ASN A 2 -1.07 1.77 15.92
C ASN A 2 -1.09 3.32 15.87
N LEU A 3 -2.20 3.92 15.42
CA LEU A 3 -2.34 5.37 15.30
C LEU A 3 -2.15 6.11 16.64
N ALA A 4 -2.55 5.49 17.75
CA ALA A 4 -2.41 6.08 19.08
C ALA A 4 -0.94 6.35 19.47
N ILE A 5 0.02 5.65 18.87
CA ILE A 5 1.46 5.91 19.08
C ILE A 5 1.79 7.30 18.56
N SER A 6 1.47 7.59 17.29
CA SER A 6 1.69 8.88 16.65
C SER A 6 0.94 10.01 17.37
N ASP A 7 -0.29 9.77 17.81
CA ASP A 7 -1.06 10.75 18.57
C ASP A 7 -0.40 11.12 19.91
N ALA A 8 0.14 10.11 20.62
CA ALA A 8 0.80 10.32 21.91
C ALA A 8 2.07 11.18 21.81
N VAL A 9 2.81 11.08 20.70
CA VAL A 9 4.10 11.77 20.51
C VAL A 9 4.03 12.99 19.60
N ARG A 10 2.86 13.29 19.01
CA ARG A 10 2.66 14.40 18.07
C ARG A 10 3.13 15.75 18.61
N HIS A 11 2.93 16.00 19.91
CA HIS A 11 3.35 17.23 20.58
C HIS A 11 4.87 17.44 20.59
N LEU A 12 5.66 16.38 20.35
CA LEU A 12 7.12 16.42 20.22
C LEU A 12 7.57 16.62 18.76
N GLY A 13 6.62 16.75 17.81
CA GLY A 13 6.93 16.82 16.39
C GLY A 13 7.41 15.48 15.80
N LEU A 14 7.00 14.36 16.41
CA LEU A 14 7.38 13.01 16.01
C LEU A 14 6.15 12.18 15.59
N PHE A 15 6.39 11.10 14.84
CA PHE A 15 5.39 10.11 14.48
C PHE A 15 5.98 8.69 14.38
N TYR A 16 5.13 7.67 14.46
CA TYR A 16 5.44 6.28 14.12
C TYR A 16 5.04 6.02 12.66
N ALA A 17 5.95 5.46 11.88
CA ALA A 17 5.84 5.50 10.42
C ALA A 17 4.94 4.43 9.77
N PRO A 18 4.99 3.15 10.18
CA PRO A 18 4.12 2.12 9.60
C PRO A 18 2.63 2.43 9.84
N ASP A 19 1.87 2.56 8.76
CA ASP A 19 0.52 3.10 8.75
C ASP A 19 -0.49 2.20 8.03
N PRO A 20 -0.66 0.94 8.45
CA PRO A 20 -1.59 0.02 7.81
C PRO A 20 -2.99 0.62 7.68
N SER A 21 -3.76 0.22 6.67
CA SER A 21 -5.12 0.73 6.47
C SER A 21 -6.02 0.56 7.70
N SER A 22 -5.73 -0.45 8.54
CA SER A 22 -6.38 -0.75 9.80
C SER A 22 -5.82 0.00 11.02
N GLN A 23 -4.92 0.97 10.88
CA GLN A 23 -4.20 1.68 11.95
C GLN A 23 -5.09 2.25 13.08
N ILE A 24 -6.36 2.56 12.77
CA ILE A 24 -7.35 3.03 13.73
C ILE A 24 -7.83 1.95 14.70
N ALA A 25 -7.62 0.67 14.36
CA ALA A 25 -8.11 -0.50 15.07
C ALA A 25 -7.00 -1.51 15.42
N CYS A 26 -5.99 -1.69 14.56
CA CYS A 26 -4.93 -2.67 14.80
C CYS A 26 -4.07 -2.29 16.03
N THR A 27 -3.51 -3.31 16.68
CA THR A 27 -2.60 -3.16 17.82
C THR A 27 -1.15 -3.22 17.34
N ILE A 28 -0.22 -2.67 18.12
CA ILE A 28 1.20 -2.72 17.79
C ILE A 28 1.75 -4.16 17.83
N GLY A 29 1.27 -4.99 18.76
CA GLY A 29 1.63 -6.42 18.82
C GLY A 29 1.14 -7.19 17.58
N GLY A 30 -0.07 -6.89 17.11
CA GLY A 30 -0.56 -7.44 15.84
C GLY A 30 0.26 -6.98 14.65
N ASN A 31 0.68 -5.71 14.60
CA ASN A 31 1.55 -5.24 13.52
C ASN A 31 2.92 -5.93 13.51
N VAL A 32 3.47 -6.26 14.69
CA VAL A 32 4.68 -7.08 14.78
C VAL A 32 4.41 -8.50 14.28
N ALA A 33 3.34 -9.13 14.76
CA ALA A 33 2.98 -10.51 14.40
C ALA A 33 2.76 -10.68 12.88
N GLU A 34 2.21 -9.68 12.20
CA GLU A 34 1.94 -9.68 10.76
C GLU A 34 3.04 -8.98 9.93
N ASN A 35 4.09 -8.45 10.57
CA ASN A 35 5.07 -7.54 9.95
C ASN A 35 4.41 -6.44 9.08
N SER A 36 3.37 -5.79 9.61
CA SER A 36 2.47 -4.96 8.80
C SER A 36 3.18 -3.85 8.03
N GLY A 37 2.72 -3.66 6.80
CA GLY A 37 3.05 -2.54 5.93
C GLY A 37 2.02 -1.40 5.98
N GLY A 38 1.92 -0.65 4.89
CA GLY A 38 1.09 0.54 4.76
C GLY A 38 1.57 1.41 3.60
N VAL A 39 0.81 2.48 3.33
CA VAL A 39 1.07 3.40 2.20
C VAL A 39 2.48 3.97 2.24
N HIS A 40 3.00 4.26 3.44
CA HIS A 40 4.29 4.94 3.58
C HIS A 40 5.49 3.99 3.71
N CYS A 41 5.28 2.69 3.58
CA CYS A 41 6.34 1.69 3.74
C CYS A 41 7.38 1.74 2.62
N LEU A 42 7.03 2.30 1.45
CA LEU A 42 7.99 2.55 0.37
C LEU A 42 9.20 3.36 0.85
N LYS A 43 8.95 4.42 1.63
CA LYS A 43 10.01 5.32 2.12
C LYS A 43 10.48 4.96 3.52
N TYR A 44 9.56 4.56 4.40
CA TYR A 44 9.84 4.39 5.83
C TYR A 44 9.97 2.93 6.28
N GLY A 45 9.76 1.98 5.37
CA GLY A 45 9.84 0.55 5.65
C GLY A 45 8.67 0.01 6.46
N LEU A 46 8.60 -1.32 6.50
CA LEU A 46 7.64 -2.12 7.28
C LEU A 46 7.84 -2.01 8.81
N THR A 47 6.96 -2.66 9.56
CA THR A 47 7.04 -2.75 11.03
C THR A 47 8.41 -3.25 11.53
N VAL A 48 8.98 -4.29 10.91
CA VAL A 48 10.32 -4.80 11.28
C VAL A 48 11.43 -3.75 11.25
N HIS A 49 11.35 -2.76 10.35
CA HIS A 49 12.34 -1.70 10.24
C HIS A 49 12.17 -0.59 11.30
N ASN A 50 10.99 -0.54 11.92
CA ASN A 50 10.57 0.52 12.84
C ASN A 50 10.47 0.03 14.30
N VAL A 51 10.76 -1.23 14.57
CA VAL A 51 10.81 -1.80 15.92
C VAL A 51 12.27 -1.97 16.36
N LYS A 52 12.56 -1.58 17.60
CA LYS A 52 13.89 -1.65 18.22
C LYS A 52 14.01 -2.76 19.26
N GLN A 53 12.93 -3.04 19.97
CA GLN A 53 12.91 -4.06 21.01
C GLN A 53 11.50 -4.63 21.19
N LEU A 54 11.40 -5.92 21.51
CA LEU A 54 10.19 -6.63 21.86
C LEU A 54 10.33 -7.25 23.25
N THR A 55 9.25 -7.20 24.02
CA THR A 55 9.06 -8.07 25.19
C THR A 55 7.96 -9.05 24.83
N LEU A 56 8.22 -10.36 24.99
CA LEU A 56 7.28 -11.42 24.65
C LEU A 56 7.20 -12.51 25.71
N VAL A 57 6.06 -13.17 25.79
CA VAL A 57 5.81 -14.33 26.66
C VAL A 57 5.85 -15.59 25.81
N SER A 58 6.69 -16.57 26.18
CA SER A 58 6.75 -17.87 25.49
C SER A 58 5.56 -18.78 25.86
N PRO A 59 5.36 -19.90 25.15
CA PRO A 59 4.34 -20.89 25.50
C PRO A 59 4.44 -21.43 26.94
N GLU A 60 5.64 -21.44 27.51
CA GLU A 60 5.92 -21.87 28.89
C GLU A 60 5.60 -20.78 29.94
N GLY A 61 5.24 -19.58 29.50
CA GLY A 61 4.92 -18.44 30.38
C GLY A 61 6.13 -17.61 30.79
N GLU A 62 7.28 -17.78 30.13
CA GLU A 62 8.50 -17.05 30.43
C GLU A 62 8.58 -15.74 29.64
N LEU A 63 9.09 -14.68 30.27
CA LEU A 63 9.30 -13.37 29.62
C LEU A 63 10.68 -13.30 28.97
N TYR A 64 10.70 -12.91 27.71
CA TYR A 64 11.90 -12.69 26.91
C TYR A 64 11.94 -11.25 26.39
N GLU A 65 13.13 -10.64 26.42
CA GLU A 65 13.41 -9.39 25.73
C GLU A 65 14.31 -9.66 24.52
N VAL A 66 13.92 -9.14 23.37
CA VAL A 66 14.65 -9.31 22.11
C VAL A 66 14.86 -7.94 21.45
N GLY A 67 16.06 -7.70 20.93
CA GLY A 67 16.45 -6.42 20.35
C GLY A 67 17.19 -5.52 21.33
N SER A 68 17.36 -4.25 20.97
CA SER A 68 18.04 -3.28 21.82
C SER A 68 17.58 -1.84 21.56
N LYS A 69 17.81 -0.95 22.53
CA LYS A 69 17.57 0.50 22.36
C LYS A 69 18.69 1.19 21.58
N GLY A 70 19.75 0.46 21.21
CA GLY A 70 20.86 0.96 20.43
C GLY A 70 20.57 0.96 18.93
N PHE A 71 21.49 1.52 18.15
CA PHE A 71 21.44 1.44 16.69
C PHE A 71 21.91 0.08 16.15
N ASP A 72 22.66 -0.68 16.95
CA ASP A 72 23.21 -1.98 16.60
C ASP A 72 23.35 -2.84 17.87
N SER A 73 23.35 -4.17 17.69
CA SER A 73 23.52 -5.16 18.76
C SER A 73 24.21 -6.42 18.23
N PRO A 74 25.16 -7.02 18.99
CA PRO A 74 25.82 -8.24 18.56
C PRO A 74 24.87 -9.45 18.64
N GLY A 75 25.08 -10.44 17.78
CA GLY A 75 24.36 -11.71 17.81
C GLY A 75 23.45 -11.92 16.60
N LEU A 76 22.44 -12.78 16.77
CA LEU A 76 21.44 -13.05 15.73
C LEU A 76 20.36 -11.96 15.74
N ASP A 77 19.85 -11.61 14.55
CA ASP A 77 18.69 -10.73 14.42
C ASP A 77 17.40 -11.52 14.73
N LEU A 78 17.15 -11.71 16.02
CA LEU A 78 15.94 -12.37 16.50
C LEU A 78 14.69 -11.46 16.36
N LEU A 79 14.85 -10.15 16.16
CA LEU A 79 13.71 -9.29 15.85
C LEU A 79 13.12 -9.69 14.51
N ALA A 80 13.95 -9.83 13.47
CA ALA A 80 13.48 -10.25 12.15
C ALA A 80 12.73 -11.59 12.18
N LEU A 81 13.15 -12.56 13.01
CA LEU A 81 12.48 -13.85 13.17
C LEU A 81 11.08 -13.73 13.80
N LEU A 82 10.90 -12.79 14.74
CA LEU A 82 9.63 -12.62 15.47
C LEU A 82 8.58 -11.85 14.66
N HIS A 83 9.01 -10.98 13.74
CA HIS A 83 8.10 -10.26 12.86
C HIS A 83 7.54 -11.19 11.78
N GLY A 84 6.22 -11.16 11.57
CA GLY A 84 5.59 -12.10 10.63
C GLY A 84 5.42 -13.52 11.20
N SER A 85 5.66 -13.72 12.50
CA SER A 85 5.48 -15.02 13.13
C SER A 85 4.03 -15.39 13.44
N GLU A 86 3.09 -14.45 13.24
CA GLU A 86 1.65 -14.62 13.52
C GLU A 86 1.38 -15.10 14.96
N GLY A 87 2.25 -14.75 15.91
CA GLY A 87 2.16 -15.17 17.31
C GLY A 87 2.60 -16.61 17.60
N MET A 88 3.10 -17.34 16.60
CA MET A 88 3.51 -18.75 16.71
C MET A 88 4.80 -18.94 17.53
N LEU A 89 5.57 -17.89 17.74
CA LEU A 89 6.84 -17.91 18.49
C LEU A 89 6.74 -17.26 19.89
N GLY A 90 5.57 -16.76 20.26
CA GLY A 90 5.33 -16.10 21.54
C GLY A 90 4.34 -14.94 21.42
N ILE A 91 3.85 -14.48 22.56
CA ILE A 91 2.88 -13.38 22.66
C ILE A 91 3.63 -12.09 22.96
N VAL A 92 3.65 -11.15 22.02
CA VAL A 92 4.23 -9.82 22.22
C VAL A 92 3.40 -9.04 23.23
N VAL A 93 4.05 -8.58 24.31
CA VAL A 93 3.41 -7.81 25.40
C VAL A 93 3.89 -6.36 25.47
N GLU A 94 5.11 -6.05 25.02
CA GLU A 94 5.62 -4.67 24.90
C GLU A 94 6.44 -4.50 23.62
N VAL A 95 6.40 -3.29 23.05
CA VAL A 95 7.13 -2.94 21.83
C VAL A 95 7.81 -1.59 22.02
N THR A 96 9.12 -1.54 21.83
CA THR A 96 9.86 -0.28 21.68
C THR A 96 9.99 0.05 20.20
N VAL A 97 9.44 1.19 19.79
CA VAL A 97 9.44 1.64 18.39
C VAL A 97 10.42 2.78 18.14
N GLN A 98 10.88 2.90 16.91
CA GLN A 98 11.53 4.08 16.37
C GLN A 98 10.47 5.13 16.05
N LEU A 99 10.77 6.39 16.38
CA LEU A 99 9.97 7.54 15.98
C LEU A 99 10.74 8.41 15.00
N LEU A 100 10.04 8.99 14.04
CA LEU A 100 10.59 9.87 13.02
C LEU A 100 10.07 11.30 13.19
N PRO A 101 10.84 12.33 12.81
CA PRO A 101 10.34 13.70 12.78
C PRO A 101 9.26 13.86 11.72
N ILE A 102 8.18 14.56 12.05
CA ILE A 102 7.13 14.91 11.09
C ILE A 102 7.76 15.75 9.96
N PRO A 103 7.57 15.39 8.68
CA PRO A 103 8.09 16.16 7.56
C PRO A 103 7.60 17.62 7.58
N LYS A 104 8.46 18.56 7.18
CA LYS A 104 8.10 19.99 7.16
C LYS A 104 7.05 20.30 6.09
N ASN A 105 7.15 19.60 4.96
CA ASN A 105 6.25 19.73 3.84
C ASN A 105 5.90 18.36 3.28
N ILE A 106 4.66 18.25 2.81
CA ILE A 106 4.10 17.06 2.19
C ILE A 106 3.23 17.55 1.04
N ALA A 107 3.48 17.03 -0.16
CA ALA A 107 2.71 17.32 -1.37
C ALA A 107 2.16 16.03 -1.96
N VAL A 108 0.91 16.07 -2.41
CA VAL A 108 0.26 14.95 -3.10
C VAL A 108 0.02 15.36 -4.55
N VAL A 109 0.48 14.53 -5.47
CA VAL A 109 0.32 14.70 -6.91
C VAL A 109 -0.53 13.55 -7.44
N LEU A 110 -1.67 13.89 -8.03
CA LEU A 110 -2.52 12.98 -8.77
C LEU A 110 -2.17 13.06 -10.26
N ALA A 111 -2.04 11.91 -10.90
CA ALA A 111 -1.81 11.82 -12.34
C ALA A 111 -2.74 10.78 -12.96
N ALA A 112 -3.40 11.13 -14.06
CA ALA A 112 -4.30 10.25 -14.78
C ALA A 112 -3.73 9.84 -16.13
N PHE A 113 -4.12 8.66 -16.61
CA PHE A 113 -3.60 8.03 -17.82
C PHE A 113 -4.72 7.40 -18.65
N ASN A 114 -4.54 7.37 -19.97
CA ASN A 114 -5.42 6.65 -20.90
C ASN A 114 -5.13 5.15 -20.96
N SER A 115 -4.13 4.67 -20.23
CA SER A 115 -3.74 3.26 -20.19
C SER A 115 -3.20 2.88 -18.82
N VAL A 116 -3.63 1.72 -18.32
CA VAL A 116 -3.06 1.06 -17.15
C VAL A 116 -1.56 0.80 -17.33
N SER A 117 -1.13 0.46 -18.55
CA SER A 117 0.29 0.22 -18.85
C SER A 117 1.13 1.50 -18.78
N GLU A 118 0.58 2.66 -19.13
CA GLU A 118 1.28 3.95 -19.03
C GLU A 118 1.43 4.37 -17.55
N ALA A 119 0.37 4.19 -16.75
CA ALA A 119 0.43 4.40 -15.31
C ALA A 119 1.47 3.47 -14.65
N ALA A 120 1.45 2.17 -14.97
CA ALA A 120 2.41 1.20 -14.45
C ALA A 120 3.86 1.51 -14.90
N GLY A 121 4.07 1.89 -16.16
CA GLY A 121 5.38 2.29 -16.67
C GLY A 121 5.92 3.54 -15.96
N THR A 122 5.04 4.48 -15.63
CA THR A 122 5.38 5.70 -14.90
C THR A 122 5.92 5.40 -13.50
N VAL A 123 5.38 4.40 -12.80
CA VAL A 123 5.88 3.99 -11.47
C VAL A 123 7.36 3.63 -11.52
N ASN A 124 7.77 2.81 -12.51
CA ASN A 124 9.17 2.47 -12.72
C ASN A 124 10.02 3.69 -13.10
N ALA A 125 9.47 4.59 -13.93
CA ALA A 125 10.16 5.82 -14.31
C ALA A 125 10.42 6.74 -13.11
N ILE A 126 9.49 6.86 -12.17
CA ILE A 126 9.65 7.66 -10.94
C ILE A 126 10.83 7.14 -10.11
N ILE A 127 10.83 5.84 -9.81
CA ILE A 127 11.85 5.23 -8.94
C ILE A 127 13.22 5.24 -9.63
N SER A 128 13.30 4.89 -10.92
CA SER A 128 14.57 4.85 -11.66
C SER A 128 15.23 6.23 -11.83
N GLN A 129 14.45 7.32 -11.76
CA GLN A 129 14.98 8.70 -11.77
C GLN A 129 15.41 9.18 -10.37
N GLY A 130 15.41 8.29 -9.38
CA GLY A 130 15.88 8.55 -8.02
C GLY A 130 14.89 9.33 -7.15
N ILE A 131 13.60 9.35 -7.53
CA ILE A 131 12.55 9.86 -6.65
C ILE A 131 12.06 8.67 -5.83
N LEU A 132 12.14 8.78 -4.50
CA LEU A 132 11.53 7.83 -3.56
C LEU A 132 10.33 8.54 -2.89
N PRO A 133 9.11 8.38 -3.44
CA PRO A 133 7.91 8.94 -2.83
C PRO A 133 7.68 8.41 -1.43
N ALA A 134 7.03 9.20 -0.59
CA ALA A 134 6.51 8.74 0.70
C ALA A 134 5.45 7.66 0.47
N GLY A 135 4.54 7.88 -0.48
CA GLY A 135 3.56 6.89 -0.95
C GLY A 135 3.41 6.97 -2.48
N LEU A 136 3.20 5.83 -3.13
CA LEU A 136 2.98 5.76 -4.57
C LEU A 136 1.93 4.68 -4.87
N GLU A 137 0.70 5.14 -5.04
CA GLU A 137 -0.48 4.30 -5.18
C GLU A 137 -1.01 4.33 -6.60
N MET A 138 -1.71 3.26 -6.97
CA MET A 138 -2.38 3.17 -8.26
C MET A 138 -3.81 2.63 -8.11
N MET A 139 -4.70 3.06 -9.00
CA MET A 139 -6.04 2.50 -9.19
C MET A 139 -6.34 2.38 -10.68
N ASP A 140 -7.07 1.34 -11.08
CA ASP A 140 -7.59 1.20 -12.44
C ASP A 140 -8.97 1.86 -12.62
N ARG A 141 -9.48 1.89 -13.85
CA ARG A 141 -10.78 2.49 -14.19
C ARG A 141 -11.93 2.07 -13.28
N LEU A 142 -12.03 0.78 -12.95
CA LEU A 142 -13.16 0.28 -12.16
C LEU A 142 -13.07 0.78 -10.72
N ALA A 143 -11.88 0.72 -10.12
CA ALA A 143 -11.61 1.27 -8.79
C ALA A 143 -11.79 2.81 -8.74
N ILE A 144 -11.33 3.54 -9.76
CA ILE A 144 -11.51 5.00 -9.88
C ILE A 144 -12.99 5.36 -9.86
N LYS A 145 -13.80 4.71 -10.69
CA LYS A 145 -15.24 4.97 -10.79
C LYS A 145 -15.97 4.63 -9.48
N ALA A 146 -15.61 3.52 -8.86
CA ALA A 146 -16.18 3.13 -7.57
C ALA A 146 -15.88 4.18 -6.50
N ALA A 147 -14.60 4.53 -6.32
CA ALA A 147 -14.15 5.49 -5.33
C ALA A 147 -14.82 6.86 -5.54
N GLU A 148 -14.87 7.35 -6.78
CA GLU A 148 -15.51 8.63 -7.08
C GLU A 148 -17.02 8.61 -6.81
N ALA A 149 -17.72 7.54 -7.17
CA ALA A 149 -19.14 7.40 -6.84
C ALA A 149 -19.42 7.32 -5.32
N PHE A 150 -18.42 6.93 -4.53
CA PHE A 150 -18.55 6.75 -3.09
C PHE A 150 -18.24 8.03 -2.28
N VAL A 151 -17.18 8.77 -2.64
CA VAL A 151 -16.74 9.98 -1.91
C VAL A 151 -16.74 11.28 -2.72
N ASN A 152 -16.84 11.22 -4.05
CA ASN A 152 -16.92 12.38 -4.94
C ASN A 152 -15.80 13.42 -4.72
N VAL A 153 -14.55 12.98 -4.87
CA VAL A 153 -13.33 13.78 -4.60
C VAL A 153 -12.77 14.45 -5.87
N GLY A 154 -13.41 14.22 -7.02
CA GLY A 154 -13.06 14.80 -8.30
C GLY A 154 -12.00 14.00 -9.05
N TYR A 155 -12.00 12.67 -8.94
CA TYR A 155 -11.19 11.81 -9.81
C TYR A 155 -11.71 11.80 -11.27
N PRO A 156 -10.82 11.75 -12.27
CA PRO A 156 -11.21 11.72 -13.68
C PRO A 156 -11.82 10.36 -14.04
N LEU A 157 -13.12 10.35 -14.36
CA LEU A 157 -13.90 9.14 -14.67
C LEU A 157 -13.59 8.52 -16.04
N ASP A 158 -12.90 9.26 -16.90
CA ASP A 158 -12.43 8.86 -18.24
C ASP A 158 -11.01 8.28 -18.23
N ALA A 159 -10.33 8.27 -17.08
CA ALA A 159 -9.01 7.66 -16.94
C ALA A 159 -9.09 6.13 -16.88
N GLU A 160 -8.14 5.46 -17.55
CA GLU A 160 -7.95 4.01 -17.43
C GLU A 160 -7.03 3.65 -16.26
N GLY A 161 -6.14 4.56 -15.87
CA GLY A 161 -5.26 4.42 -14.70
C GLY A 161 -5.06 5.75 -13.98
N LEU A 162 -4.94 5.69 -12.66
CA LEU A 162 -4.71 6.83 -11.78
C LEU A 162 -3.53 6.52 -10.86
N LEU A 163 -2.58 7.45 -10.78
CA LEU A 163 -1.50 7.43 -9.80
C LEU A 163 -1.73 8.52 -8.75
N ILE A 164 -1.45 8.20 -7.50
CA ILE A 164 -1.37 9.15 -6.39
C ILE A 164 0.04 9.04 -5.81
N CYS A 165 0.82 10.09 -5.95
CA CYS A 165 2.20 10.17 -5.52
C CYS A 165 2.33 11.20 -4.40
N GLU A 166 2.73 10.76 -3.20
CA GLU A 166 3.03 11.64 -2.08
C GLU A 166 4.54 11.85 -1.96
N LEU A 167 4.95 13.10 -1.86
CA LEU A 167 6.32 13.55 -1.66
C LEU A 167 6.40 14.29 -0.35
N ASP A 168 7.41 14.00 0.47
CA ASP A 168 7.61 14.66 1.75
C ASP A 168 9.09 14.96 2.05
N GLY A 169 9.31 16.01 2.84
CA GLY A 169 10.64 16.50 3.18
C GLY A 169 10.65 17.97 3.58
N THR A 170 11.74 18.66 3.23
CA THR A 170 11.81 20.12 3.29
C THR A 170 11.12 20.76 2.07
N ASP A 171 10.80 22.05 2.16
CA ASP A 171 10.18 22.79 1.05
C ASP A 171 11.00 22.71 -0.25
N ALA A 172 12.33 22.83 -0.14
CA ALA A 172 13.23 22.78 -1.29
C ALA A 172 13.29 21.38 -1.92
N GLU A 173 13.31 20.32 -1.11
CA GLU A 173 13.31 18.93 -1.60
C GLU A 173 12.01 18.58 -2.31
N VAL A 174 10.86 18.90 -1.67
CA VAL A 174 9.53 18.63 -2.23
C VAL A 174 9.34 19.39 -3.54
N GLN A 175 9.68 20.68 -3.59
CA GLN A 175 9.57 21.47 -4.82
C GLN A 175 10.40 20.90 -5.97
N HIS A 176 11.66 20.54 -5.69
CA HIS A 176 12.56 19.93 -6.69
C HIS A 176 12.03 18.57 -7.18
N GLN A 177 11.48 17.76 -6.28
CA GLN A 177 10.89 16.47 -6.64
C GLN A 177 9.61 16.63 -7.46
N ILE A 178 8.74 17.62 -7.16
CA ILE A 178 7.55 17.92 -7.97
C ILE A 178 7.94 18.31 -9.39
N GLU A 179 8.96 19.16 -9.56
CA GLU A 179 9.44 19.58 -10.88
C GLU A 179 9.94 18.39 -11.70
N LYS A 180 10.74 17.51 -11.10
CA LYS A 180 11.18 16.27 -11.74
C LYS A 180 10.02 15.32 -12.05
N LEU A 181 9.10 15.15 -11.10
CA LEU A 181 7.93 14.28 -11.25
C LEU A 181 7.08 14.74 -12.44
N ARG A 182 6.82 16.05 -12.59
CA ARG A 182 6.10 16.58 -13.75
C ARG A 182 6.74 16.19 -15.08
N LEU A 183 8.07 16.33 -15.19
CA LEU A 183 8.78 15.92 -16.41
C LEU A 183 8.66 14.42 -16.70
N ILE A 184 8.57 13.58 -15.67
CA ILE A 184 8.36 12.14 -15.82
C ILE A 184 6.93 11.87 -16.26
N LEU A 185 5.94 12.50 -15.64
CA LEU A 185 4.52 12.36 -15.97
C LEU A 185 4.25 12.78 -17.43
N ASP A 186 4.79 13.93 -17.85
CA ASP A 186 4.64 14.43 -19.21
C ASP A 186 5.25 13.46 -20.25
N LYS A 187 6.42 12.88 -19.94
CA LYS A 187 7.08 11.88 -20.82
C LYS A 187 6.34 10.56 -20.92
N ASN A 188 5.50 10.23 -19.94
CA ASN A 188 4.72 9.00 -19.88
C ASN A 188 3.23 9.25 -20.20
N ASN A 189 2.92 10.32 -20.93
CA ASN A 189 1.58 10.62 -21.45
C ASN A 189 0.50 10.80 -20.37
N ALA A 190 0.85 11.33 -19.19
CA ALA A 190 -0.17 11.72 -18.22
C ALA A 190 -1.13 12.75 -18.84
N ILE A 191 -2.42 12.45 -18.87
CA ILE A 191 -3.44 13.31 -19.50
C ILE A 191 -3.90 14.44 -18.58
N GLN A 192 -3.74 14.23 -17.28
CA GLN A 192 -4.07 15.21 -16.26
C GLN A 192 -3.09 15.05 -15.10
N VAL A 193 -2.56 16.17 -14.62
CA VAL A 193 -1.71 16.24 -13.43
C VAL A 193 -2.27 17.30 -12.49
N ARG A 194 -2.60 16.91 -11.26
CA ARG A 194 -3.14 17.79 -10.22
C ARG A 194 -2.26 17.71 -8.98
N VAL A 195 -1.66 18.83 -8.59
CA VAL A 195 -0.93 18.95 -7.32
C VAL A 195 -1.91 19.52 -6.31
N ALA A 196 -2.08 18.85 -5.17
CA ALA A 196 -2.91 19.37 -4.08
C ALA A 196 -2.34 20.69 -3.55
N THR A 197 -3.21 21.67 -3.39
CA THR A 197 -2.88 23.06 -3.03
C THR A 197 -2.80 23.29 -1.53
N ASP A 198 -3.48 22.45 -0.74
CA ASP A 198 -3.50 22.55 0.72
C ASP A 198 -3.66 21.17 1.40
N ALA A 199 -3.62 21.17 2.74
CA ALA A 199 -3.77 19.95 3.53
C ALA A 199 -5.14 19.29 3.39
N ALA A 200 -6.22 20.07 3.19
CA ALA A 200 -7.56 19.53 3.06
C ALA A 200 -7.72 18.79 1.74
N GLU A 201 -7.22 19.36 0.63
CA GLU A 201 -7.20 18.72 -0.67
C GLU A 201 -6.36 17.43 -0.67
N ARG A 202 -5.19 17.44 -0.02
CA ARG A 202 -4.38 16.22 0.19
C ARG A 202 -5.18 15.12 0.88
N MET A 203 -5.88 15.46 1.96
CA MET A 203 -6.73 14.51 2.69
C MET A 203 -7.87 13.97 1.83
N GLN A 204 -8.48 14.79 0.96
CA GLN A 204 -9.53 14.33 0.04
C GLN A 204 -9.00 13.36 -1.00
N LEU A 205 -7.84 13.64 -1.60
CA LEU A 205 -7.20 12.71 -2.55
C LEU A 205 -6.88 11.37 -1.88
N TRP A 206 -6.42 11.36 -0.64
CA TRP A 206 -6.20 10.12 0.10
C TRP A 206 -7.48 9.42 0.54
N LEU A 207 -8.52 10.18 0.84
CA LEU A 207 -9.83 9.64 1.21
C LEU A 207 -10.40 8.79 0.07
N GLY A 208 -10.31 9.24 -1.18
CA GLY A 208 -10.74 8.45 -2.34
C GLY A 208 -10.00 7.12 -2.45
N ARG A 209 -8.67 7.12 -2.33
CA ARG A 209 -7.84 5.91 -2.37
C ARG A 209 -8.16 4.94 -1.23
N ARG A 210 -8.34 5.43 -0.01
CA ARG A 210 -8.71 4.60 1.16
C ARG A 210 -10.14 4.07 1.07
N ALA A 211 -11.04 4.79 0.39
CA ALA A 211 -12.42 4.38 0.18
C ALA A 211 -12.58 3.35 -0.94
N ALA A 212 -11.53 3.02 -1.70
CA ALA A 212 -11.63 2.10 -2.84
C ALA A 212 -12.22 0.73 -2.45
N PHE A 213 -11.76 0.11 -1.36
CA PHE A 213 -12.26 -1.19 -0.88
C PHE A 213 -13.78 -1.16 -0.55
N PRO A 214 -14.26 -0.29 0.37
CA PRO A 214 -15.70 -0.22 0.65
C PRO A 214 -16.53 0.28 -0.55
N ALA A 215 -15.94 1.05 -1.46
CA ALA A 215 -16.60 1.50 -2.67
C ALA A 215 -16.81 0.37 -3.68
N VAL A 216 -15.79 -0.46 -3.89
CA VAL A 216 -15.87 -1.63 -4.77
C VAL A 216 -16.86 -2.66 -4.23
N GLY A 217 -16.95 -2.81 -2.91
CA GLY A 217 -18.00 -3.62 -2.26
C GLY A 217 -19.44 -3.15 -2.49
N ARG A 218 -19.67 -2.01 -3.16
CA ARG A 218 -21.01 -1.59 -3.63
C ARG A 218 -21.31 -2.03 -5.08
N LEU A 219 -20.31 -2.50 -5.82
CA LEU A 219 -20.47 -2.89 -7.23
C LEU A 219 -21.05 -4.30 -7.38
N ALA A 220 -20.74 -5.19 -6.44
CA ALA A 220 -21.22 -6.56 -6.41
C ALA A 220 -21.58 -6.96 -4.95
N PRO A 221 -22.43 -7.98 -4.76
CA PRO A 221 -22.76 -8.50 -3.43
C PRO A 221 -21.52 -8.96 -2.65
N ASP A 222 -20.57 -9.56 -3.37
CA ASP A 222 -19.35 -10.12 -2.81
C ASP A 222 -18.11 -9.71 -3.64
N TYR A 223 -16.94 -9.68 -2.99
CA TYR A 223 -15.67 -9.60 -3.71
C TYR A 223 -14.62 -10.49 -3.04
N TYR A 224 -13.72 -11.04 -3.85
CA TYR A 224 -12.60 -11.84 -3.40
C TYR A 224 -11.32 -11.02 -3.54
N CYS A 225 -10.73 -10.66 -2.40
CA CYS A 225 -9.52 -9.84 -2.34
C CYS A 225 -8.30 -10.74 -2.44
N MET A 226 -7.47 -10.51 -3.45
CA MET A 226 -6.14 -11.10 -3.52
C MET A 226 -5.12 -10.13 -2.95
N ASP A 227 -4.05 -10.68 -2.36
CA ASP A 227 -2.91 -9.91 -1.90
C ASP A 227 -1.65 -10.61 -2.39
N GLY A 228 -0.89 -9.96 -3.26
CA GLY A 228 0.29 -10.54 -3.87
C GLY A 228 1.28 -9.45 -4.23
N THR A 229 2.57 -9.76 -4.16
CA THR A 229 3.62 -8.77 -4.43
C THR A 229 4.47 -9.24 -5.60
N ILE A 230 4.74 -8.34 -6.53
CA ILE A 230 5.52 -8.61 -7.74
C ILE A 230 6.67 -7.60 -7.89
N PRO A 231 7.72 -7.93 -8.67
CA PRO A 231 8.68 -6.91 -9.08
C PRO A 231 7.98 -5.79 -9.85
N ARG A 232 8.28 -4.52 -9.51
CA ARG A 232 7.66 -3.34 -10.15
C ARG A 232 7.82 -3.31 -11.67
N SER A 233 8.90 -3.90 -12.20
CA SER A 233 9.13 -4.03 -13.64
C SER A 233 8.02 -4.82 -14.35
N GLU A 234 7.33 -5.70 -13.63
CA GLU A 234 6.31 -6.61 -14.16
C GLU A 234 4.89 -6.04 -14.05
N LEU A 235 4.72 -4.89 -13.38
CA LEU A 235 3.40 -4.31 -13.08
C LEU A 235 2.54 -4.16 -14.34
N ALA A 236 3.07 -3.61 -15.42
CA ALA A 236 2.30 -3.45 -16.67
C ALA A 236 1.86 -4.80 -17.27
N ALA A 237 2.75 -5.80 -17.26
CA ALA A 237 2.48 -7.11 -17.84
C ALA A 237 1.45 -7.89 -17.00
N VAL A 238 1.58 -7.86 -15.68
CA VAL A 238 0.66 -8.53 -14.75
C VAL A 238 -0.74 -7.94 -14.85
N LEU A 239 -0.90 -6.62 -14.92
CA LEU A 239 -2.21 -5.98 -15.06
C LEU A 239 -2.87 -6.30 -16.40
N ALA A 240 -2.11 -6.32 -17.48
CA ALA A 240 -2.62 -6.75 -18.78
C ALA A 240 -3.09 -8.21 -18.75
N GLN A 241 -2.43 -9.07 -17.98
CA GLN A 241 -2.80 -10.48 -17.85
C GLN A 241 -4.03 -10.67 -16.93
N ILE A 242 -4.15 -9.91 -15.85
CA ILE A 242 -5.34 -9.89 -14.98
C ILE A 242 -6.60 -9.51 -15.80
N THR A 243 -6.50 -8.52 -16.70
CA THR A 243 -7.61 -8.19 -17.60
C THR A 243 -8.03 -9.37 -18.47
N LYS A 244 -7.09 -10.15 -19.00
CA LYS A 244 -7.41 -11.35 -19.78
C LYS A 244 -8.03 -12.44 -18.91
N PHE A 245 -7.57 -12.61 -17.67
CA PHE A 245 -8.18 -13.56 -16.74
C PHE A 245 -9.62 -13.16 -16.40
N SER A 246 -9.89 -11.86 -16.22
CA SER A 246 -11.25 -11.35 -16.04
C SER A 246 -12.17 -11.74 -17.21
N GLU A 247 -11.71 -11.62 -18.45
CA GLU A 247 -12.45 -12.09 -19.64
C GLU A 247 -12.63 -13.62 -19.66
N GLN A 248 -11.60 -14.38 -19.28
CA GLN A 248 -11.62 -15.86 -19.30
C GLN A 248 -12.57 -16.44 -18.25
N HIS A 249 -12.56 -15.89 -17.04
CA HIS A 249 -13.43 -16.32 -15.93
C HIS A 249 -14.83 -15.69 -16.00
N GLY A 250 -14.99 -14.61 -16.78
CA GLY A 250 -16.24 -13.87 -16.91
C GLY A 250 -16.65 -13.20 -15.61
N LEU A 251 -15.67 -12.67 -14.87
CA LEU A 251 -15.84 -11.92 -13.61
C LEU A 251 -15.06 -10.62 -13.72
N ASP A 252 -15.67 -9.52 -13.31
CA ASP A 252 -15.01 -8.21 -13.26
C ASP A 252 -13.97 -8.18 -12.13
N VAL A 253 -12.95 -7.36 -12.29
CA VAL A 253 -11.90 -7.15 -11.28
C VAL A 253 -11.59 -5.66 -11.18
N ALA A 254 -11.61 -5.12 -9.97
CA ALA A 254 -11.14 -3.77 -9.69
C ALA A 254 -9.78 -3.88 -9.04
N ASN A 255 -8.79 -3.13 -9.54
CA ASN A 255 -7.45 -3.23 -9.02
C ASN A 255 -6.99 -1.95 -8.31
N VAL A 256 -6.36 -2.19 -7.16
CA VAL A 256 -5.86 -1.17 -6.24
C VAL A 256 -4.46 -1.60 -5.79
N PHE A 257 -3.49 -0.68 -5.72
CA PHE A 257 -2.08 -1.08 -5.53
C PHE A 257 -1.28 -0.11 -4.67
N HIS A 258 -0.40 -0.68 -3.87
CA HIS A 258 0.82 -0.02 -3.40
C HIS A 258 1.88 -0.14 -4.52
N ALA A 259 1.69 0.62 -5.60
CA ALA A 259 2.51 0.45 -6.81
C ALA A 259 4.01 0.70 -6.55
N GLY A 260 4.32 1.53 -5.56
CA GLY A 260 5.67 1.84 -5.12
C GLY A 260 6.49 0.67 -4.59
N ASP A 261 5.87 -0.34 -4.00
CA ASP A 261 6.55 -1.55 -3.50
C ASP A 261 6.13 -2.82 -4.27
N GLY A 262 5.18 -2.71 -5.19
CA GLY A 262 4.76 -3.79 -6.09
C GLY A 262 3.67 -4.68 -5.51
N ASN A 263 3.03 -4.25 -4.42
CA ASN A 263 1.95 -4.99 -3.78
C ASN A 263 0.58 -4.69 -4.42
N LEU A 264 -0.13 -5.76 -4.76
CA LEU A 264 -1.36 -5.76 -5.55
C LEU A 264 -2.56 -6.17 -4.71
N HIS A 265 -3.68 -5.45 -4.88
CA HIS A 265 -4.99 -5.85 -4.35
C HIS A 265 -6.06 -5.96 -5.45
N PRO A 266 -6.04 -7.02 -6.27
CA PRO A 266 -7.15 -7.35 -7.15
C PRO A 266 -8.41 -7.71 -6.35
N LEU A 267 -9.50 -7.02 -6.63
CA LEU A 267 -10.81 -7.24 -6.02
C LEU A 267 -11.73 -7.87 -7.07
N ILE A 268 -11.79 -9.21 -7.07
CA ILE A 268 -12.59 -9.98 -8.02
C ILE A 268 -14.05 -9.91 -7.59
N LEU A 269 -14.93 -9.41 -8.45
CA LEU A 269 -16.34 -9.18 -8.17
C LEU A 269 -17.16 -10.41 -8.51
N TYR A 270 -17.99 -10.87 -7.58
CA TYR A 270 -18.85 -12.03 -7.78
C TYR A 270 -20.13 -11.96 -6.94
N ASP A 271 -21.06 -12.87 -7.18
CA ASP A 271 -22.29 -13.05 -6.39
C ASP A 271 -22.36 -14.51 -5.90
N ALA A 272 -22.16 -14.71 -4.61
CA ALA A 272 -22.17 -16.03 -3.98
C ALA A 272 -23.51 -16.78 -4.14
N ASN A 273 -24.59 -16.07 -4.49
CA ASN A 273 -25.92 -16.66 -4.71
C ASN A 273 -26.07 -17.24 -6.13
N LYS A 274 -25.14 -16.96 -7.05
CA LYS A 274 -25.14 -17.54 -8.40
C LYS A 274 -24.26 -18.79 -8.41
N ALA A 275 -24.86 -19.91 -8.83
CA ALA A 275 -24.15 -21.18 -8.90
C ALA A 275 -22.89 -21.07 -9.78
N GLY A 276 -21.75 -21.49 -9.24
CA GLY A 276 -20.47 -21.50 -9.95
C GLY A 276 -19.68 -20.19 -9.91
N GLU A 277 -20.18 -19.10 -9.32
CA GLU A 277 -19.42 -17.84 -9.23
C GLU A 277 -18.33 -17.87 -8.14
N ILE A 278 -18.57 -18.54 -7.02
CA ILE A 278 -17.56 -18.71 -5.95
C ILE A 278 -16.36 -19.47 -6.51
N GLU A 279 -16.60 -20.62 -7.16
CA GLU A 279 -15.54 -21.47 -7.68
C GLU A 279 -14.76 -20.78 -8.80
N ARG A 280 -15.42 -19.94 -9.62
CA ARG A 280 -14.74 -19.11 -10.63
C ARG A 280 -13.92 -17.98 -9.99
N ALA A 281 -14.41 -17.36 -8.92
CA ALA A 281 -13.67 -16.31 -8.20
C ALA A 281 -12.42 -16.89 -7.53
N GLU A 282 -12.52 -18.07 -6.91
CA GLU A 282 -11.38 -18.78 -6.32
C GLU A 282 -10.37 -19.21 -7.39
N ALA A 283 -10.83 -19.76 -8.53
CA ALA A 283 -9.95 -20.13 -9.63
C ALA A 283 -9.24 -18.91 -10.24
N PHE A 284 -9.96 -17.81 -10.44
CA PHE A 284 -9.37 -16.55 -10.90
C PHE A 284 -8.34 -16.03 -9.89
N GLY A 285 -8.66 -16.02 -8.59
CA GLY A 285 -7.70 -15.66 -7.55
C GLY A 285 -6.43 -16.52 -7.59
N ALA A 286 -6.57 -17.83 -7.75
CA ALA A 286 -5.44 -18.75 -7.88
C ALA A 286 -4.56 -18.44 -9.10
N ASP A 287 -5.16 -18.12 -10.25
CA ASP A 287 -4.41 -17.73 -11.46
C ASP A 287 -3.60 -16.44 -11.25
N ILE A 288 -4.17 -15.46 -10.53
CA ILE A 288 -3.45 -14.24 -10.14
C ILE A 288 -2.25 -14.56 -9.25
N LEU A 289 -2.43 -15.41 -8.23
CA LEU A 289 -1.33 -15.76 -7.32
C LEU A 289 -0.24 -16.60 -8.01
N ASN A 290 -0.63 -17.53 -8.88
CA ASN A 290 0.31 -18.28 -9.71
C ASN A 290 1.11 -17.33 -10.60
N LEU A 291 0.46 -16.35 -11.24
CA LEU A 291 1.13 -15.33 -12.01
C LEU A 291 2.13 -14.52 -11.16
N CYS A 292 1.78 -14.17 -9.91
CA CYS A 292 2.71 -13.50 -9.00
C CYS A 292 3.99 -14.33 -8.79
N ILE A 293 3.86 -15.65 -8.59
CA ILE A 293 5.01 -16.56 -8.46
C ILE A 293 5.80 -16.67 -9.77
N GLU A 294 5.13 -16.79 -10.91
CA GLU A 294 5.77 -16.92 -12.24
C GLU A 294 6.68 -15.73 -12.56
N VAL A 295 6.30 -14.53 -12.12
CA VAL A 295 7.08 -13.30 -12.33
C VAL A 295 8.11 -13.03 -11.22
N GLY A 296 8.30 -13.97 -10.29
CA GLY A 296 9.28 -13.87 -9.20
C GLY A 296 8.81 -13.08 -7.98
N GLY A 297 7.50 -12.99 -7.79
CA GLY A 297 6.83 -12.38 -6.65
C GLY A 297 6.50 -13.36 -5.51
N THR A 298 5.53 -12.97 -4.68
CA THR A 298 5.00 -13.73 -3.54
C THR A 298 3.47 -13.66 -3.49
N ILE A 299 2.86 -14.64 -2.83
CA ILE A 299 1.39 -14.76 -2.65
C ILE A 299 0.87 -14.08 -1.37
N THR A 300 1.77 -13.48 -0.59
CA THR A 300 1.52 -12.70 0.63
C THR A 300 2.76 -11.90 0.99
#